data_AF-A0A1W9VYI6-F1
#
_entry.id   AF-A0A1W9VYI6-F1
#
_cell.length_a   1.000
_cell.length_b   1.000
_cell.length_c   1.000
_cell.angle_alpha   90.00
_cell.angle_beta   90.00
_cell.angle_gamma   90.00
#
_symmetry.space_group_name_H-M   'P 1'
#
loop_
_entity.id
_entity.type
_entity.pdbx_description
1 polymer ?
#
loop_
_entity_poly.entity_id
_entity_poly.type
_entity_poly.pdbx_seq_one_letter_code
_entity_poly.pdbx_strand_id
1 'polypeptide(L)'
;MDILFDAFKIPEANRTNAFKIKDMEHIFAPVVIDGSEIEVGTDLVRMFTSFYIGLPYKSSETTHLPKSLVKVLVDEQKLTGEQKAYWENHTFELVILGEGSIIDESEHESSENVAIKGNTTIGELIQYGLTEKQFKEITGVDMPSNRSVTLKDFVAENRLNMGTIKIQIAETIQP
;
A
#
# COMPACT_ATOMS: atom_id res chain seq x y z
N MET A 1 9.71 -17.40 -16.34
CA MET A 1 10.55 -16.32 -15.81
C MET A 1 9.77 -15.02 -15.81
N ASP A 2 8.99 -14.80 -16.87
CA ASP A 2 8.13 -13.62 -17.08
C ASP A 2 7.22 -13.32 -15.88
N ILE A 3 6.53 -14.32 -15.31
CA ILE A 3 5.67 -14.11 -14.14
C ILE A 3 6.40 -13.54 -12.92
N LEU A 4 7.67 -13.89 -12.71
CA LEU A 4 8.47 -13.32 -11.61
C LEU A 4 8.86 -11.88 -11.92
N PHE A 5 9.26 -11.59 -13.17
CA PHE A 5 9.58 -10.24 -13.57
C PHE A 5 8.37 -9.31 -13.49
N ASP A 6 7.19 -9.80 -13.87
CA ASP A 6 5.94 -9.04 -13.80
C ASP A 6 5.47 -8.87 -12.35
N ALA A 7 5.43 -9.95 -11.57
CA ALA A 7 5.01 -9.89 -10.18
C ALA A 7 5.86 -8.91 -9.37
N PHE A 8 7.19 -9.00 -9.50
CA PHE A 8 8.12 -8.10 -8.82
C PHE A 8 8.29 -6.74 -9.51
N LYS A 9 7.56 -6.46 -10.60
CA LYS A 9 7.70 -5.21 -11.37
C LYS A 9 9.17 -4.89 -11.71
N ILE A 10 9.94 -5.91 -12.09
CA ILE A 10 11.34 -5.73 -12.51
C ILE A 10 11.36 -4.84 -13.76
N PRO A 11 12.12 -3.72 -13.77
CA PRO A 11 12.20 -2.85 -14.92
C PRO A 11 12.66 -3.60 -16.18
N GLU A 12 12.10 -3.28 -17.34
CA GLU A 12 12.41 -3.99 -18.59
C GLU A 12 13.91 -4.01 -18.90
N ALA A 13 14.62 -2.92 -18.60
CA ALA A 13 16.07 -2.80 -18.76
C ALA A 13 16.86 -3.87 -17.99
N ASN A 14 16.28 -4.43 -16.92
CA ASN A 14 16.89 -5.47 -16.09
C ASN A 14 16.43 -6.89 -16.44
N ARG A 15 15.41 -7.07 -17.29
CA ARG A 15 14.83 -8.38 -17.65
C ARG A 15 15.71 -9.13 -18.65
N THR A 16 16.84 -9.64 -18.17
CA THR A 16 17.79 -10.41 -18.97
C THR A 16 17.91 -11.84 -18.47
N ASN A 17 18.33 -12.77 -19.34
CA ASN A 17 18.64 -14.15 -18.94
C ASN A 17 19.79 -14.25 -17.92
N ALA A 18 20.55 -13.17 -17.72
CA ALA A 18 21.64 -13.08 -16.75
C ALA A 18 21.20 -12.47 -15.41
N PHE A 19 19.92 -12.09 -15.26
CA PHE A 19 19.39 -11.49 -14.04
C PHE A 19 19.57 -12.42 -12.84
N LYS A 20 20.14 -11.90 -11.76
CA LYS A 20 20.26 -12.64 -10.50
C LYS A 20 19.31 -12.07 -9.47
N ILE A 21 18.70 -12.94 -8.67
CA ILE A 21 17.81 -12.53 -7.57
C ILE A 21 18.52 -11.55 -6.62
N LYS A 22 19.82 -11.72 -6.38
CA LYS A 22 20.61 -10.80 -5.56
C LYS A 22 20.67 -9.37 -6.12
N ASP A 23 20.51 -9.19 -7.43
CA ASP A 23 20.51 -7.87 -8.05
C ASP A 23 19.26 -7.07 -7.66
N MET A 24 18.21 -7.72 -7.13
CA MET A 24 16.99 -7.05 -6.64
C MET A 24 17.28 -6.10 -5.47
N GLU A 25 18.27 -6.41 -4.63
CA GLU A 25 18.73 -5.56 -3.50
C GLU A 25 19.33 -4.23 -3.99
N HIS A 26 19.73 -4.16 -5.27
CA HIS A 26 20.21 -2.93 -5.91
C HIS A 26 19.12 -2.22 -6.71
N ILE A 27 18.00 -2.89 -6.96
CA ILE A 27 16.86 -2.35 -7.72
C ILE A 27 15.80 -1.79 -6.79
N PHE A 28 15.58 -2.40 -5.62
CA PHE A 28 14.52 -2.01 -4.71
C PHE A 28 15.07 -1.50 -3.38
N ALA A 29 14.41 -0.48 -2.84
CA ALA A 29 14.69 -0.01 -1.49
C ALA A 29 14.10 -1.03 -0.49
N PRO A 30 14.78 -1.27 0.63
CA PRO A 30 14.17 -1.99 1.74
C PRO A 30 12.99 -1.20 2.29
N VAL A 31 11.99 -1.91 2.82
CA VAL A 31 10.79 -1.31 3.42
C VAL A 31 10.80 -1.57 4.92
N VAL A 32 10.52 -0.54 5.73
CA VAL A 32 10.44 -0.68 7.19
C VAL A 32 8.99 -0.78 7.61
N ILE A 33 8.60 -1.90 8.22
CA ILE A 33 7.27 -2.15 8.77
C ILE A 33 7.43 -2.57 10.23
N ASP A 34 6.75 -1.89 11.16
CA ASP A 34 6.85 -2.13 12.61
C ASP A 34 8.29 -2.14 13.15
N GLY A 35 9.16 -1.32 12.55
CA GLY A 35 10.58 -1.25 12.91
C GLY A 35 11.42 -2.43 12.42
N SER A 36 10.84 -3.34 11.64
CA SER A 36 11.53 -4.43 10.96
C SER A 36 11.80 -4.05 9.50
N GLU A 37 13.03 -4.21 9.07
CA GLU A 37 13.43 -3.98 7.68
C GLU A 37 13.14 -5.23 6.85
N ILE A 38 12.41 -5.05 5.76
CA ILE A 38 12.08 -6.09 4.79
C ILE A 38 12.86 -5.82 3.52
N GLU A 39 13.77 -6.74 3.22
CA GLU A 39 14.59 -6.72 2.03
C GLU A 39 13.86 -7.37 0.84
N VAL A 40 13.90 -6.71 -0.32
CA VAL A 40 13.35 -7.26 -1.56
C VAL A 40 14.36 -8.20 -2.21
N GLY A 41 14.32 -9.46 -1.79
CA GLY A 41 15.31 -10.45 -2.25
C GLY A 41 14.84 -11.90 -2.19
N THR A 42 15.78 -12.78 -1.84
CA THR A 42 15.64 -14.24 -2.00
C THR A 42 14.46 -14.83 -1.25
N ASP A 43 14.19 -14.37 -0.03
CA ASP A 43 13.12 -14.94 0.78
C ASP A 43 11.73 -14.65 0.19
N LEU A 44 11.50 -13.42 -0.28
CA LEU A 44 10.27 -13.04 -0.97
C LEU A 44 10.06 -13.84 -2.26
N VAL A 45 11.13 -14.06 -3.05
CA VAL A 45 11.06 -14.89 -4.25
C VAL A 45 10.69 -16.33 -3.90
N ARG A 46 11.28 -16.89 -2.84
CA ARG A 46 10.95 -18.25 -2.37
C ARG A 46 9.51 -18.35 -1.89
N MET A 47 9.04 -17.36 -1.14
CA MET A 47 7.67 -17.34 -0.63
C MET A 47 6.65 -17.25 -1.76
N PHE A 48 6.83 -16.29 -2.68
CA PHE A 48 5.99 -16.17 -3.86
C PHE A 48 5.99 -17.44 -4.70
N THR A 49 7.17 -17.99 -5.00
CA THR A 49 7.29 -19.21 -5.80
C THR A 49 6.55 -20.37 -5.13
N SER A 50 6.71 -20.53 -3.81
CA SER A 50 6.05 -21.59 -3.05
C SER A 50 4.53 -21.47 -3.10
N PHE A 51 3.97 -20.27 -2.87
CA PHE A 51 2.53 -20.05 -3.03
C PHE A 51 2.07 -20.30 -4.46
N TYR A 52 2.84 -19.85 -5.45
CA TYR A 52 2.48 -20.00 -6.86
C TYR A 52 2.38 -21.47 -7.30
N ILE A 53 3.27 -22.33 -6.79
CA ILE A 53 3.28 -23.77 -7.09
C ILE A 53 2.51 -24.63 -6.08
N GLY A 54 1.90 -24.00 -5.06
CA GLY A 54 1.10 -24.68 -4.03
C GLY A 54 1.91 -25.48 -3.01
N LEU A 55 3.18 -25.13 -2.78
CA LEU A 55 3.99 -25.72 -1.72
C LEU A 55 3.82 -24.96 -0.40
N PRO A 56 3.76 -25.68 0.74
CA PRO A 56 3.74 -25.04 2.05
C PRO A 56 5.07 -24.35 2.29
N TYR A 57 5.03 -23.03 2.46
CA TYR A 57 6.17 -22.23 2.87
C TYR A 57 5.70 -21.18 3.88
N LYS A 58 6.45 -21.09 4.98
CA LYS A 58 6.27 -20.06 5.99
C LYS A 58 7.64 -19.50 6.28
N SER A 59 7.85 -18.24 5.93
CA SER A 59 9.07 -17.55 6.32
C SER A 59 9.06 -17.27 7.82
N SER A 60 10.22 -17.36 8.47
CA SER A 60 10.43 -16.87 9.83
C SER A 60 10.76 -15.38 9.89
N GLU A 61 11.07 -14.77 8.74
CA GLU A 61 11.59 -13.40 8.63
C GLU A 61 10.61 -12.48 7.89
N THR A 62 9.94 -13.00 6.85
CA THR A 62 9.01 -12.22 6.04
C THR A 62 7.57 -12.37 6.54
N THR A 63 7.02 -11.26 7.01
CA THR A 63 5.62 -11.14 7.46
C THR A 63 4.71 -10.42 6.47
N HIS A 64 5.28 -9.75 5.46
CA HIS A 64 4.55 -8.98 4.46
C HIS A 64 4.99 -9.33 3.04
N LEU A 65 4.09 -9.20 2.08
CA LEU A 65 4.40 -9.37 0.65
C LEU A 65 4.24 -8.07 -0.12
N PRO A 66 4.97 -7.86 -1.21
CA PRO A 66 4.61 -6.83 -2.18
C PRO A 66 3.15 -6.96 -2.63
N LYS A 67 2.42 -5.84 -2.69
CA LYS A 67 1.02 -5.81 -3.14
C LYS A 67 0.87 -6.42 -4.53
N SER A 68 1.82 -6.17 -5.42
CA SER A 68 1.86 -6.76 -6.77
C SER A 68 1.98 -8.29 -6.76
N LEU A 69 2.72 -8.86 -5.80
CA LEU A 69 2.85 -10.30 -5.64
C LEU A 69 1.53 -10.93 -5.18
N VAL A 70 0.90 -10.33 -4.17
CA VAL A 70 -0.41 -10.80 -3.66
C VAL A 70 -1.45 -10.75 -4.76
N LYS A 71 -1.51 -9.65 -5.53
CA LYS A 71 -2.42 -9.53 -6.67
C LYS A 71 -2.25 -10.67 -7.67
N VAL A 72 -1.02 -10.95 -8.11
CA VAL A 72 -0.74 -12.06 -9.03
C VAL A 72 -1.19 -13.40 -8.45
N LEU A 73 -0.89 -13.66 -7.17
CA LEU A 73 -1.29 -14.92 -6.54
C LEU A 73 -2.81 -15.05 -6.39
N VAL A 74 -3.55 -13.96 -6.18
CA VAL A 74 -5.01 -13.96 -6.11
C VAL A 74 -5.62 -14.17 -7.51
N ASP A 75 -5.13 -13.43 -8.50
CA ASP A 75 -5.60 -13.53 -9.89
C ASP A 75 -5.38 -14.95 -10.46
N GLU A 76 -4.26 -15.57 -10.12
CA GLU A 76 -3.90 -16.95 -10.48
C GLU A 76 -4.53 -18.02 -9.56
N GLN A 77 -5.44 -17.62 -8.67
CA GLN A 77 -6.15 -18.49 -7.72
C GLN A 77 -5.24 -19.35 -6.82
N LYS A 78 -4.05 -18.82 -6.50
CA LYS A 78 -3.04 -19.46 -5.64
C LYS A 78 -3.27 -19.15 -4.16
N LEU A 79 -3.90 -18.01 -3.86
CA LEU A 79 -4.37 -17.66 -2.54
C LEU A 79 -5.89 -17.75 -2.49
N THR A 80 -6.42 -18.46 -1.50
CA THR A 80 -7.86 -18.63 -1.30
C THR A 80 -8.23 -18.55 0.18
N GLY A 81 -9.52 -18.33 0.47
CA GLY A 81 -10.06 -18.33 1.83
C GLY A 81 -9.31 -17.39 2.78
N GLU A 82 -9.00 -17.88 3.97
CA GLU A 82 -8.31 -17.12 5.02
C GLU A 82 -6.88 -16.71 4.62
N GLN A 83 -6.21 -17.51 3.79
CA GLN A 83 -4.85 -17.22 3.33
C GLN A 83 -4.83 -15.98 2.42
N LYS A 84 -5.85 -15.84 1.56
CA LYS A 84 -6.05 -14.64 0.73
C LYS A 84 -6.26 -13.41 1.61
N ALA A 85 -7.23 -13.49 2.53
CA ALA A 85 -7.57 -12.36 3.40
C ALA A 85 -6.38 -11.92 4.29
N TYR A 86 -5.57 -12.87 4.75
CA TYR A 86 -4.34 -12.55 5.48
C TYR A 86 -3.39 -11.74 4.60
N TRP A 87 -3.01 -12.26 3.43
CA TRP A 87 -2.00 -11.63 2.60
C TRP A 87 -2.46 -10.31 1.98
N GLU A 88 -3.74 -10.13 1.66
CA GLU A 88 -4.27 -8.84 1.19
C GLU A 88 -4.08 -7.71 2.22
N ASN A 89 -4.11 -8.04 3.52
CA ASN A 89 -3.90 -7.08 4.60
C ASN A 89 -2.44 -6.98 5.09
N HIS A 90 -1.54 -7.82 4.58
CA HIS A 90 -0.12 -7.81 4.97
C HIS A 90 0.73 -7.51 3.73
N THR A 91 0.50 -6.33 3.15
CA THR A 91 1.18 -5.89 1.93
C THR A 91 2.01 -4.62 2.08
N PHE A 92 2.93 -4.43 1.15
CA PHE A 92 3.66 -3.17 0.96
C PHE A 92 3.87 -2.84 -0.52
N GLU A 93 4.19 -1.59 -0.83
CA GLU A 93 4.52 -1.15 -2.18
C GLU A 93 6.03 -1.29 -2.47
N LEU A 94 6.37 -1.80 -3.65
CA LEU A 94 7.76 -1.85 -4.09
C LEU A 94 8.26 -0.45 -4.42
N VAL A 95 9.43 -0.12 -3.90
CA VAL A 95 10.10 1.17 -4.15
C VAL A 95 11.34 0.90 -4.97
N ILE A 96 11.39 1.39 -6.22
CA ILE A 96 12.56 1.23 -7.10
C ILE A 96 13.61 2.30 -6.75
N LEU A 97 14.87 1.88 -6.60
CA LEU A 97 16.02 2.76 -6.39
C LEU A 97 16.39 3.43 -7.71
N GLY A 98 16.40 4.77 -7.72
CA GLY A 98 16.87 5.57 -8.86
C GLY A 98 15.79 6.00 -9.86
N GLU A 99 14.58 5.44 -9.81
CA GLU A 99 13.42 6.02 -10.48
C GLU A 99 12.61 6.83 -9.46
N GLY A 100 12.71 8.15 -9.58
CA GLY A 100 11.90 9.07 -8.77
C GLY A 100 10.41 8.83 -9.03
N SER A 101 9.74 8.28 -8.02
CA SER A 101 8.30 8.41 -7.70
C SER A 101 7.42 8.89 -8.87
N ILE A 102 7.07 7.96 -9.76
CA ILE A 102 5.80 8.05 -10.49
C ILE A 102 4.84 7.07 -9.83
N ILE A 103 4.06 7.64 -8.91
CA ILE A 103 2.93 6.98 -8.26
C ILE A 103 1.87 6.82 -9.35
N ASP A 104 1.72 5.61 -9.88
CA ASP A 104 0.50 5.23 -10.58
C ASP A 104 -0.50 4.75 -9.53
N GLU A 105 -1.51 5.57 -9.32
CA GLU A 105 -2.62 5.39 -8.39
C GLU A 105 -3.42 4.14 -8.78
N SER A 106 -3.43 3.12 -7.93
CA SER A 106 -4.47 2.10 -7.95
C SER A 106 -4.66 1.56 -6.53
N GLU A 107 -5.70 2.14 -5.91
CA GLU A 107 -6.59 1.63 -4.85
C GLU A 107 -6.16 0.34 -4.16
N HIS A 108 -6.14 0.33 -2.82
CA HIS A 108 -6.82 -0.71 -2.04
C HIS A 108 -6.95 -0.25 -0.59
N GLU A 109 -8.20 -0.16 -0.16
CA GLU A 109 -8.65 -0.20 1.22
C GLU A 109 -8.02 -1.37 1.97
N SER A 110 -7.49 -1.10 3.17
CA SER A 110 -7.38 -2.09 4.24
C SER A 110 -7.54 -1.37 5.57
N SER A 111 -8.56 -1.79 6.32
CA SER A 111 -8.98 -1.26 7.59
C SER A 111 -7.92 -1.46 8.67
N GLU A 112 -7.27 -0.37 9.06
CA GLU A 112 -6.76 -0.19 10.41
C GLU A 112 -7.43 1.03 11.02
N ASN A 113 -7.59 1.06 12.35
CA ASN A 113 -8.16 2.21 13.06
C ASN A 113 -7.29 3.46 12.83
N VAL A 114 -7.56 4.19 11.74
CA VAL A 114 -6.89 5.44 11.39
C VAL A 114 -7.23 6.47 12.46
N ALA A 115 -6.30 6.70 13.38
CA ALA A 115 -6.43 7.73 14.39
C ALA A 115 -6.28 9.11 13.74
N ILE A 116 -7.37 9.70 13.26
CA ILE A 116 -7.38 11.05 12.66
C ILE A 116 -7.01 12.09 13.72
N LYS A 117 -5.77 12.59 13.65
CA LYS A 117 -5.26 13.64 14.53
C LYS A 117 -5.51 15.01 13.89
N GLY A 118 -5.37 16.08 14.67
CA GLY A 118 -5.60 17.44 14.15
C GLY A 118 -4.57 17.87 13.09
N ASN A 119 -3.39 17.26 13.09
CA ASN A 119 -2.34 17.50 12.10
C ASN A 119 -2.48 16.65 10.84
N THR A 120 -3.49 15.77 10.75
CA THR A 120 -3.74 14.99 9.55
C THR A 120 -4.10 15.93 8.39
N THR A 121 -3.40 15.80 7.29
CA THR A 121 -3.55 16.60 6.06
C THR A 121 -4.66 16.07 5.18
N ILE A 122 -5.19 16.95 4.32
CA ILE A 122 -6.19 16.58 3.31
C ILE A 122 -5.66 15.46 2.40
N GLY A 123 -4.35 15.47 2.08
CA GLY A 123 -3.69 14.40 1.33
C GLY A 123 -3.69 13.06 2.06
N GLU A 124 -3.41 13.05 3.37
CA GLU A 124 -3.50 11.83 4.18
C GLU A 124 -4.94 11.30 4.24
N LEU A 125 -5.95 12.16 4.31
CA LEU A 125 -7.35 11.73 4.26
C LEU A 125 -7.72 11.03 2.95
N ILE A 126 -7.24 11.56 1.82
CA ILE A 126 -7.42 10.93 0.50
C ILE A 126 -6.71 9.57 0.46
N GLN A 127 -5.50 9.49 1.01
CA GLN A 127 -4.75 8.24 1.13
C GLN A 127 -5.49 7.20 1.98
N TYR A 128 -6.25 7.64 3.00
CA TYR A 128 -7.11 6.76 3.81
C TYR A 128 -8.44 6.39 3.13
N GLY A 129 -8.65 6.78 1.87
CA GLY A 129 -9.85 6.43 1.11
C GLY A 129 -10.95 7.50 1.12
N LEU A 130 -10.70 8.69 1.67
CA LEU A 130 -11.69 9.78 1.63
C LEU A 130 -11.78 10.39 0.23
N THR A 131 -12.96 10.26 -0.39
CA THR A 131 -13.22 10.87 -1.70
C THR A 131 -13.68 12.33 -1.58
N GLU A 132 -13.49 13.13 -2.64
CA GLU A 132 -13.96 14.52 -2.70
C GLU A 132 -15.47 14.64 -2.44
N LYS A 133 -16.23 13.66 -2.93
CA LYS A 133 -17.69 13.60 -2.74
C LYS A 133 -18.06 13.43 -1.26
N GLN A 134 -17.42 12.49 -0.59
CA GLN A 134 -17.61 12.26 0.85
C GLN A 134 -17.13 13.46 1.66
N PHE A 135 -15.99 14.05 1.32
CA PHE A 135 -15.47 15.25 1.98
C PHE A 135 -16.48 16.41 1.89
N LYS A 136 -17.08 16.63 0.72
CA LYS A 136 -18.10 17.67 0.53
C LYS A 136 -19.38 17.37 1.30
N GLU A 137 -19.78 16.11 1.37
CA GLU A 137 -20.98 15.69 2.12
C GLU A 137 -20.81 15.90 3.63
N ILE A 138 -19.61 15.63 4.16
CA ILE A 138 -19.27 15.77 5.57
C ILE A 138 -19.04 17.23 5.96
N THR A 139 -18.24 17.97 5.18
CA THR A 139 -17.82 19.34 5.53
C THR A 139 -18.78 20.40 5.01
N GLY A 140 -19.63 20.07 4.04
CA GLY A 140 -20.49 21.02 3.31
C GLY A 140 -19.73 21.93 2.34
N VAL A 141 -18.41 21.75 2.21
CA VAL A 141 -17.50 22.60 1.44
C VAL A 141 -16.71 21.73 0.46
N ASP A 142 -16.42 22.28 -0.72
CA ASP A 142 -15.57 21.60 -1.69
C ASP A 142 -14.17 21.35 -1.12
N MET A 143 -13.62 20.19 -1.44
CA MET A 143 -12.29 19.79 -0.98
C MET A 143 -11.24 20.77 -1.51
N PRO A 144 -10.33 21.25 -0.66
CA PRO A 144 -9.31 22.19 -1.12
C PRO A 144 -8.37 21.49 -2.09
N SER A 145 -8.05 22.14 -3.21
CA SER A 145 -7.07 21.60 -4.19
C SER A 145 -5.67 21.43 -3.58
N ASN A 146 -5.38 22.14 -2.48
CA ASN A 146 -4.13 22.02 -1.75
C ASN A 146 -4.21 20.87 -0.73
N ARG A 147 -3.65 19.72 -1.11
CA ARG A 147 -3.60 18.50 -0.29
C ARG A 147 -2.69 18.62 0.93
N SER A 148 -1.84 19.66 1.03
CA SER A 148 -0.96 19.90 2.19
C SER A 148 -1.65 20.66 3.33
N VAL A 149 -2.87 21.14 3.14
CA VAL A 149 -3.64 21.79 4.21
C VAL A 149 -3.96 20.76 5.30
N THR A 150 -3.82 21.13 6.56
CA THR A 150 -4.22 20.24 7.67
C THR A 150 -5.73 20.31 7.87
N LEU A 151 -6.33 19.20 8.29
CA LEU A 151 -7.76 19.14 8.62
C LEU A 151 -8.11 20.19 9.69
N LYS A 152 -7.23 20.42 10.67
CA LYS A 152 -7.44 21.44 11.70
C LYS A 152 -7.47 22.84 11.11
N ASP A 153 -6.55 23.16 10.21
CA ASP A 153 -6.49 24.49 9.57
C ASP A 153 -7.70 24.70 8.66
N PHE A 154 -8.07 23.70 7.87
CA PHE A 154 -9.27 23.74 7.02
C PHE A 154 -10.55 23.99 7.82
N VAL A 155 -10.72 23.23 8.91
CA VAL A 155 -11.90 23.35 9.80
C VAL A 155 -11.91 24.71 10.51
N ALA A 156 -10.74 25.23 10.92
CA ALA A 156 -10.61 26.54 11.54
C ALA A 156 -10.95 27.68 10.55
N GLU A 157 -10.49 27.58 9.31
CA GLU A 157 -10.76 28.55 8.24
C GLU A 157 -12.24 28.60 7.85
N ASN A 158 -12.87 27.43 7.73
CA ASN A 158 -14.28 27.30 7.37
C ASN A 158 -15.24 27.37 8.57
N ARG A 159 -14.72 27.63 9.78
CA ARG A 159 -15.48 27.70 11.04
C ARG A 159 -16.35 26.46 11.31
N LEU A 160 -15.83 25.29 10.94
CA LEU A 160 -16.49 23.99 11.14
C LEU A 160 -16.18 23.42 12.53
N ASN A 161 -16.94 22.40 12.94
CA ASN A 161 -16.71 21.72 14.22
C ASN A 161 -15.73 20.54 14.06
N MET A 162 -14.51 20.69 14.57
CA MET A 162 -13.46 19.67 14.47
C MET A 162 -13.85 18.32 15.08
N GLY A 163 -14.60 18.32 16.18
CA GLY A 163 -15.03 17.10 16.86
C GLY A 163 -15.96 16.28 15.98
N THR A 164 -16.97 16.94 15.40
CA THR A 164 -17.95 16.30 14.51
C THR A 164 -17.30 15.84 13.20
N ILE A 165 -16.50 16.71 12.58
CA ILE A 165 -15.83 16.43 11.29
C ILE A 165 -14.90 15.22 11.42
N LYS A 166 -14.10 15.14 12.49
CA LYS A 166 -13.21 14.00 12.72
C LYS A 166 -13.97 12.68 12.83
N ILE A 167 -15.08 12.66 13.56
CA ILE A 167 -15.90 11.47 13.75
C ILE A 167 -16.51 11.05 12.40
N GLN A 168 -17.13 11.98 11.69
CA GLN A 168 -17.76 11.68 10.40
C GLN A 168 -16.76 11.22 9.34
N ILE A 169 -15.58 11.83 9.28
CA ILE A 169 -14.52 11.38 8.36
C ILE A 169 -14.06 9.98 8.76
N ALA A 170 -13.80 9.73 10.05
CA ALA A 170 -13.41 8.40 10.53
C ALA A 170 -14.47 7.34 10.21
N GLU A 171 -15.76 7.63 10.44
CA GLU A 171 -16.89 6.73 10.11
C GLU A 171 -17.06 6.53 8.59
N THR A 172 -16.65 7.48 7.77
CA THR A 172 -16.81 7.39 6.31
C THR A 172 -15.67 6.61 5.66
N ILE A 173 -14.47 6.66 6.25
CA ILE A 173 -13.30 5.90 5.81
C ILE A 173 -13.16 4.55 6.54
N GLN A 174 -13.95 4.30 7.59
CA GLN A 174 -14.11 3.01 8.24
C GLN A 174 -15.37 2.30 7.72
N PRO A 175 -15.26 1.20 6.96
CA PRO A 175 -16.42 0.38 6.61
C PRO A 175 -16.99 -0.38 7.82
#